data_AF-A0A177CEV5-F1
#
_entry.id   AF-A0A177CEV5-F1
#
_cell.length_a   1.000
_cell.length_b   1.000
_cell.length_c   1.000
_cell.angle_alpha   90.00
_cell.angle_beta   90.00
_cell.angle_gamma   90.00
#
_symmetry.space_group_name_H-M   'P 1'
#
loop_
_entity.id
_entity.type
_entity.pdbx_description
1 polymer ?
#
loop_
_entity_poly.entity_id
_entity_poly.type
_entity_poly.pdbx_seq_one_letter_code
_entity_poly.pdbx_strand_id
1 'polypeptide(L)'
;MAQWEKKRTQEIEKMISETNDEPTQIDRIAEMRGWFRPPEDGIVYPAVQDYVNGTADLEATVSKITKPIDEALAKNSGKDQLDDAWYPIIHSAKRIPYSDADRHSKLVELVKALKEHPEPSATQDNPKYMTLAGLPMAVREAWNDSPRHDIGSVPQEIRAYTNFNYFIARLTDDGLFTASHVIIWAMREALENTPQPLPWSYDAHVPAAAMWAIVLGKKLYEREEDLTPRNANEGNPARGGDLWNGGPVFSKERWAFWKKRFGDVVGQEGISEETKNIAKAAFEAMDKAESS
;
A
#
# COMPACT_ATOMS: atom_id res chain seq x y z
N MET A 1 19.36 18.05 -1.61
CA MET A 1 19.47 16.90 -0.70
C MET A 1 20.41 17.23 0.45
N ALA A 2 20.01 16.98 1.71
CA ALA A 2 20.91 17.16 2.86
C ALA A 2 22.04 16.12 2.84
N GLN A 3 23.24 16.48 3.31
CA GLN A 3 24.44 15.64 3.21
C GLN A 3 24.29 14.29 3.94
N TRP A 4 23.59 14.27 5.08
CA TRP A 4 23.32 13.04 5.84
C TRP A 4 22.46 12.04 5.05
N GLU A 5 21.50 12.54 4.28
CA GLU A 5 20.59 11.70 3.51
C GLU A 5 21.27 11.09 2.28
N LYS A 6 22.16 11.86 1.63
CA LYS A 6 22.99 11.33 0.56
C LYS A 6 23.88 10.18 1.05
N LYS A 7 24.48 10.35 2.24
CA LYS A 7 25.29 9.30 2.87
C LYS A 7 24.43 8.06 3.17
N ARG A 8 23.23 8.25 3.71
CA ARG A 8 22.29 7.17 3.99
C ARG A 8 21.91 6.37 2.74
N THR A 9 21.61 7.05 1.63
CA THR A 9 21.33 6.38 0.34
C THR A 9 22.53 5.57 -0.16
N GLN A 10 23.76 6.08 -0.05
CA GLN A 10 24.98 5.34 -0.43
C GLN A 10 25.21 4.09 0.45
N GLU A 11 24.92 4.21 1.76
CA GLU A 11 24.97 3.06 2.68
C GLU A 11 23.93 2.00 2.30
N ILE A 12 22.71 2.42 1.89
CA ILE A 12 21.66 1.51 1.40
C ILE A 12 22.11 0.80 0.12
N GLU A 13 22.63 1.53 -0.88
CA GLU A 13 23.11 0.95 -2.13
C GLU A 13 24.22 -0.09 -1.89
N LYS A 14 25.15 0.21 -0.99
CA LYS A 14 26.19 -0.73 -0.59
C LYS A 14 25.59 -1.98 0.08
N MET A 15 24.69 -1.80 1.04
CA MET A 15 24.03 -2.91 1.75
C MET A 15 23.26 -3.82 0.77
N ILE A 16 22.58 -3.23 -0.21
CA ILE A 16 21.87 -3.96 -1.27
C ILE A 16 22.84 -4.83 -2.06
N SER A 17 24.01 -4.31 -2.44
CA SER A 17 25.01 -5.08 -3.19
C SER A 17 25.61 -6.27 -2.43
N GLU A 18 25.47 -6.26 -1.10
CA GLU A 18 25.99 -7.30 -0.20
C GLU A 18 24.91 -8.32 0.23
N THR A 19 23.65 -8.08 -0.12
CA THR A 19 22.49 -8.90 0.30
C THR A 19 21.87 -9.61 -0.91
N ASN A 20 21.72 -10.93 -0.84
CA ASN A 20 21.40 -11.75 -2.02
C ASN A 20 19.91 -11.89 -2.36
N ASP A 21 19.00 -11.51 -1.47
CA ASP A 21 17.56 -11.59 -1.71
C ASP A 21 16.84 -10.28 -1.38
N GLU A 22 15.86 -9.94 -2.21
CA GLU A 22 15.12 -8.69 -2.10
C GLU A 22 14.27 -8.56 -0.82
N PRO A 23 13.61 -9.62 -0.30
CA PRO A 23 12.93 -9.54 1.00
C PRO A 23 13.86 -9.08 2.13
N THR A 24 15.07 -9.63 2.22
CA THR A 24 16.07 -9.19 3.21
C THR A 24 16.57 -7.78 2.93
N GLN A 25 16.74 -7.38 1.66
CA GLN A 25 17.06 -5.99 1.31
C GLN A 25 15.97 -5.03 1.81
N ILE A 26 14.68 -5.37 1.65
CA ILE A 26 13.55 -4.56 2.13
C ILE A 26 13.54 -4.47 3.66
N ASP A 27 13.85 -5.56 4.38
CA ASP A 27 13.97 -5.55 5.85
C ASP A 27 15.03 -4.54 6.31
N ARG A 28 16.18 -4.51 5.64
CA ARG A 28 17.30 -3.61 5.97
C ARG A 28 17.03 -2.17 5.52
N ILE A 29 16.37 -1.96 4.39
CA ILE A 29 15.92 -0.62 3.97
C ILE A 29 14.94 -0.06 4.99
N ALA A 30 13.97 -0.85 5.46
CA ALA A 30 13.01 -0.43 6.47
C ALA A 30 13.71 0.06 7.75
N GLU A 31 14.73 -0.66 8.21
CA GLU A 31 15.57 -0.27 9.34
C GLU A 31 16.31 1.06 9.08
N MET A 32 17.00 1.19 7.96
CA MET A 32 17.81 2.37 7.63
C MET A 32 16.96 3.61 7.34
N ARG A 33 15.80 3.43 6.71
CA ARG A 33 14.87 4.53 6.40
C ARG A 33 14.01 4.93 7.59
N GLY A 34 13.86 4.06 8.59
CA GLY A 34 12.99 4.27 9.75
C GLY A 34 11.52 4.03 9.41
N TRP A 35 11.24 3.09 8.50
CA TRP A 35 9.87 2.68 8.20
C TRP A 35 9.24 1.97 9.40
N PHE A 36 7.91 2.05 9.49
CA PHE A 36 7.18 1.20 10.41
C PHE A 36 7.41 -0.26 10.02
N ARG A 37 7.90 -1.04 10.99
CA ARG A 37 8.40 -2.40 10.80
C ARG A 37 7.92 -3.31 11.94
N PRO A 38 7.96 -4.64 11.75
CA PRO A 38 7.69 -5.58 12.84
C PRO A 38 8.57 -5.30 14.06
N PRO A 39 8.04 -5.43 15.29
CA PRO A 39 8.88 -5.44 16.48
C PRO A 39 9.82 -6.65 16.46
N GLU A 40 11.06 -6.47 16.91
CA GLU A 40 12.13 -7.49 16.83
C GLU A 40 11.76 -8.80 17.52
N ASP A 41 11.11 -8.72 18.69
CA ASP A 41 10.65 -9.87 19.45
C ASP A 41 9.13 -10.17 19.26
N GLY A 42 8.54 -9.64 18.17
CA GLY A 42 7.13 -9.80 17.86
C GLY A 42 6.77 -11.19 17.36
N ILE A 43 5.69 -11.78 17.87
CA ILE A 43 5.23 -13.10 17.42
C ILE A 43 4.46 -13.07 16.09
N VAL A 44 3.90 -11.91 15.73
CA VAL A 44 2.98 -11.76 14.59
C VAL A 44 3.74 -11.92 13.28
N TYR A 45 4.92 -11.29 13.16
CA TYR A 45 5.68 -11.35 11.92
C TYR A 45 6.14 -12.77 11.54
N PRO A 46 6.78 -13.55 12.44
CA PRO A 46 7.05 -14.95 12.16
C PRO A 46 5.80 -15.76 11.79
N ALA A 47 4.67 -15.55 12.49
CA ALA A 47 3.42 -16.25 12.18
C ALA A 47 2.90 -15.94 10.76
N VAL A 48 2.93 -14.65 10.37
CA VAL A 48 2.56 -14.24 9.01
C VAL A 48 3.50 -14.85 7.98
N GLN A 49 4.81 -14.88 8.25
CA GLN A 49 5.80 -15.47 7.35
C GLN A 49 5.60 -16.98 7.18
N ASP A 50 5.37 -17.72 8.27
CA ASP A 50 5.05 -19.15 8.23
C ASP A 50 3.80 -19.41 7.37
N TYR A 51 2.76 -18.59 7.52
CA TYR A 51 1.52 -18.73 6.76
C TYR A 51 1.69 -18.45 5.25
N VAL A 52 2.26 -17.30 4.89
CA VAL A 52 2.42 -16.95 3.47
C VAL A 52 3.35 -17.92 2.76
N ASN A 53 4.33 -18.49 3.46
CA ASN A 53 5.25 -19.49 2.92
C ASN A 53 4.69 -20.93 2.98
N GLY A 54 3.53 -21.15 3.60
CA GLY A 54 2.87 -22.46 3.64
C GLY A 54 3.40 -23.43 4.71
N THR A 55 4.17 -22.93 5.69
CA THR A 55 4.66 -23.68 6.85
C THR A 55 3.61 -23.77 7.96
N ALA A 56 2.64 -22.87 7.97
CA ALA A 56 1.49 -22.88 8.88
C ALA A 56 0.17 -22.72 8.09
N ASP A 57 -0.94 -23.22 8.63
CA ASP A 57 -2.27 -22.97 8.10
C ASP A 57 -2.89 -21.67 8.67
N LEU A 58 -4.04 -21.28 8.11
CA LEU A 58 -4.74 -20.06 8.48
C LEU A 58 -5.24 -20.09 9.92
N GLU A 59 -5.81 -21.20 10.38
CA GLU A 59 -6.41 -21.32 11.71
C GLU A 59 -5.34 -21.20 12.80
N ALA A 60 -4.23 -21.93 12.65
CA ALA A 60 -3.10 -21.87 13.55
C ALA A 60 -2.49 -20.46 13.60
N THR A 61 -2.39 -19.79 12.45
CA THR A 61 -1.86 -18.43 12.34
C THR A 61 -2.77 -17.42 13.02
N VAL A 62 -4.08 -17.47 12.75
CA VAL A 62 -5.08 -16.60 13.39
C VAL A 62 -5.03 -16.81 14.90
N SER A 63 -5.08 -18.07 15.38
CA SER A 63 -5.01 -18.37 16.81
C SER A 63 -3.74 -17.83 17.47
N LYS A 64 -2.59 -17.95 16.80
CA LYS A 64 -1.30 -17.43 17.29
C LYS A 64 -1.29 -15.90 17.40
N ILE A 65 -1.97 -15.20 16.51
CA ILE A 65 -2.07 -13.73 16.52
C ILE A 65 -3.11 -13.26 17.53
N THR A 66 -4.33 -13.83 17.51
CA THR A 66 -5.47 -13.32 18.28
C THR A 66 -5.41 -13.68 19.75
N LYS A 67 -4.85 -14.84 20.12
CA LYS A 67 -4.79 -15.26 21.54
C LYS A 67 -4.18 -14.22 22.50
N PRO A 68 -2.96 -13.70 22.28
CA PRO A 68 -2.41 -12.68 23.18
C PRO A 68 -3.19 -11.36 23.13
N ILE A 69 -3.74 -11.00 21.97
CA ILE A 69 -4.57 -9.81 21.80
C ILE A 69 -5.84 -9.95 22.64
N ASP A 70 -6.54 -11.07 22.56
CA ASP A 70 -7.73 -11.39 23.33
C ASP A 70 -7.45 -11.34 24.84
N GLU A 71 -6.32 -11.92 25.27
CA GLU A 71 -5.88 -11.86 26.67
C GLU A 71 -5.58 -10.42 27.14
N ALA A 72 -5.03 -9.57 26.27
CA ALA A 72 -4.71 -8.17 26.56
C ALA A 72 -5.96 -7.27 26.60
N LEU A 73 -6.90 -7.51 25.69
CA LEU A 73 -8.20 -6.83 25.62
C LEU A 73 -9.07 -7.19 26.84
N ALA A 74 -9.09 -8.46 27.23
CA ALA A 74 -9.81 -8.92 28.42
C ALA A 74 -9.28 -8.28 29.72
N LYS A 75 -7.98 -7.96 29.78
CA LYS A 75 -7.35 -7.29 30.93
C LYS A 75 -7.50 -5.76 30.91
N ASN A 76 -8.14 -5.19 29.89
CA ASN A 76 -8.24 -3.75 29.64
C ASN A 76 -6.88 -3.04 29.79
N SER A 77 -5.83 -3.67 29.27
CA SER A 77 -4.43 -3.25 29.50
C SER A 77 -4.06 -1.91 28.83
N GLY A 78 -5.01 -1.24 28.17
CA GLY A 78 -4.84 0.08 27.54
C GLY A 78 -3.97 0.09 26.28
N LYS A 79 -3.24 -1.00 25.98
CA LYS A 79 -2.56 -1.21 24.70
C LYS A 79 -3.42 -2.07 23.80
N ASP A 80 -3.92 -1.47 22.73
CA ASP A 80 -4.61 -2.20 21.67
C ASP A 80 -3.55 -2.95 20.84
N GLN A 81 -3.31 -4.22 21.17
CA GLN A 81 -2.31 -5.04 20.49
C GLN A 81 -2.71 -5.39 19.05
N LEU A 82 -3.97 -5.15 18.66
CA LEU A 82 -4.41 -5.32 17.28
C LEU A 82 -3.75 -4.29 16.36
N ASP A 83 -3.55 -3.05 16.84
CA ASP A 83 -2.88 -1.99 16.09
C ASP A 83 -1.45 -2.42 15.72
N ASP A 84 -0.73 -3.04 16.67
CA ASP A 84 0.64 -3.52 16.49
C ASP A 84 0.73 -4.72 15.53
N ALA A 85 -0.37 -5.45 15.30
CA ALA A 85 -0.41 -6.58 14.38
C ALA A 85 -0.41 -6.15 12.90
N TRP A 86 -0.82 -4.92 12.60
CA TRP A 86 -0.90 -4.43 11.22
C TRP A 86 0.48 -4.19 10.60
N TYR A 87 1.46 -3.68 11.35
CA TYR A 87 2.80 -3.43 10.79
C TYR A 87 3.47 -4.70 10.27
N PRO A 88 3.46 -5.83 11.01
CA PRO A 88 3.88 -7.13 10.47
C PRO A 88 3.20 -7.58 9.18
N ILE A 89 1.88 -7.41 9.07
CA ILE A 89 1.11 -7.82 7.90
C ILE A 89 1.46 -6.93 6.69
N ILE A 90 1.45 -5.62 6.89
CA ILE A 90 1.77 -4.64 5.84
C ILE A 90 3.24 -4.76 5.40
N HIS A 91 4.16 -4.95 6.34
CA HIS A 91 5.57 -5.17 6.02
C HIS A 91 5.79 -6.47 5.25
N SER A 92 5.03 -7.53 5.59
CA SER A 92 5.03 -8.77 4.81
C SER A 92 4.56 -8.53 3.38
N ALA A 93 3.50 -7.72 3.17
CA ALA A 93 3.03 -7.36 1.84
C ALA A 93 4.10 -6.63 1.01
N LYS A 94 4.87 -5.70 1.61
CA LYS A 94 5.97 -5.01 0.92
C LYS A 94 7.02 -5.98 0.36
N ARG A 95 7.28 -7.08 1.07
CA ARG A 95 8.29 -8.10 0.72
C ARG A 95 7.82 -9.09 -0.35
N ILE A 96 6.52 -9.14 -0.65
CA ILE A 96 5.94 -10.08 -1.62
C ILE A 96 5.74 -9.34 -2.94
N PRO A 97 6.42 -9.74 -4.03
CA PRO A 97 6.21 -9.13 -5.34
C PRO A 97 4.72 -9.12 -5.72
N TYR A 98 4.22 -8.02 -6.29
CA TYR A 98 2.83 -7.91 -6.72
C TYR A 98 2.43 -8.97 -7.77
N SER A 99 3.41 -9.57 -8.45
CA SER A 99 3.23 -10.68 -9.38
C SER A 99 2.95 -12.02 -8.69
N ASP A 100 3.24 -12.14 -7.38
CA ASP A 100 2.90 -13.30 -6.56
C ASP A 100 1.50 -13.15 -5.96
N ALA A 101 0.50 -13.29 -6.82
CA ALA A 101 -0.90 -13.10 -6.46
C ALA A 101 -1.37 -14.09 -5.37
N ASP A 102 -0.77 -15.28 -5.29
CA ASP A 102 -1.14 -16.33 -4.33
C ASP A 102 -0.75 -15.94 -2.91
N ARG A 103 0.48 -15.48 -2.68
CA ARG A 103 0.92 -15.03 -1.35
C ARG A 103 0.22 -13.75 -0.90
N HIS A 104 -0.09 -12.84 -1.82
CA HIS A 104 -0.96 -11.69 -1.52
C HIS A 104 -2.39 -12.13 -1.16
N SER A 105 -2.94 -13.15 -1.84
CA SER A 105 -4.28 -13.69 -1.51
C SER A 105 -4.30 -14.27 -0.10
N LYS A 106 -3.25 -14.98 0.31
CA LYS A 106 -3.11 -15.43 1.71
C LYS A 106 -3.15 -14.25 2.69
N LEU A 107 -2.44 -13.16 2.44
CA LEU A 107 -2.50 -11.99 3.33
C LEU A 107 -3.92 -11.40 3.41
N VAL A 108 -4.65 -11.35 2.30
CA VAL A 108 -6.05 -10.89 2.28
C VAL A 108 -6.95 -11.83 3.10
N GLU A 109 -6.79 -13.15 2.92
CA GLU A 109 -7.50 -14.18 3.70
C GLU A 109 -7.22 -14.07 5.20
N LEU A 110 -5.96 -13.78 5.58
CA LEU A 110 -5.59 -13.55 6.97
C LEU A 110 -6.32 -12.33 7.55
N VAL A 111 -6.33 -11.19 6.83
CA VAL A 111 -7.06 -9.99 7.28
C VAL A 111 -8.56 -10.27 7.39
N LYS A 112 -9.13 -11.02 6.45
CA LYS A 112 -10.53 -11.44 6.50
C LYS A 112 -10.83 -12.31 7.71
N ALA A 113 -10.00 -13.32 7.98
CA ALA A 113 -10.17 -14.18 9.14
C ALA A 113 -10.00 -13.42 10.47
N LEU A 114 -9.08 -12.44 10.53
CA LEU A 114 -8.99 -11.53 11.67
C LEU A 114 -10.25 -10.69 11.83
N LYS A 115 -10.86 -10.19 10.74
CA LYS A 115 -12.14 -9.45 10.78
C LYS A 115 -13.29 -10.29 11.32
N GLU A 116 -13.31 -11.57 10.95
CA GLU A 116 -14.35 -12.54 11.31
C GLU A 116 -14.12 -13.20 12.69
N HIS A 117 -12.95 -12.97 13.31
CA HIS A 117 -12.64 -13.49 14.65
C HIS A 117 -13.62 -12.94 15.70
N PRO A 118 -14.16 -13.78 16.59
CA PRO A 118 -15.10 -13.32 17.61
C PRO A 118 -14.51 -12.24 18.52
N GLU A 119 -15.31 -11.20 18.79
CA GLU A 119 -14.95 -10.16 19.74
C GLU A 119 -14.90 -10.70 21.18
N PRO A 120 -13.83 -10.42 21.94
CA PRO A 120 -13.83 -10.63 23.39
C PRO A 120 -15.01 -9.92 24.05
N SER A 121 -15.57 -10.50 25.12
CA SER A 121 -16.75 -9.90 25.80
C SER A 121 -16.53 -8.46 26.26
N ALA A 122 -15.28 -8.07 26.54
CA ALA A 122 -14.90 -6.72 26.96
C ALA A 122 -14.98 -5.67 25.84
N THR A 123 -15.03 -6.07 24.56
CA THR A 123 -15.04 -5.17 23.40
C THR A 123 -16.36 -5.16 22.63
N GLN A 124 -17.42 -5.79 23.16
CA GLN A 124 -18.72 -5.87 22.47
C GLN A 124 -19.31 -4.50 22.11
N ASP A 125 -19.16 -3.49 22.98
CA ASP A 125 -19.64 -2.12 22.73
C ASP A 125 -18.69 -1.29 21.84
N ASN A 126 -17.48 -1.78 21.59
CA ASN A 126 -16.48 -1.16 20.71
C ASN A 126 -15.65 -2.24 20.00
N PRO A 127 -16.24 -2.93 19.00
CA PRO A 127 -15.62 -4.08 18.35
C PRO A 127 -14.27 -3.72 17.71
N LYS A 128 -13.26 -4.55 17.91
CA LYS A 128 -11.89 -4.34 17.43
C LYS A 128 -11.58 -5.09 16.15
N TYR A 129 -11.89 -6.38 16.12
CA TYR A 129 -11.69 -7.25 14.97
C TYR A 129 -12.67 -6.90 13.84
N MET A 130 -13.96 -6.82 14.15
CA MET A 130 -14.99 -6.54 13.15
C MET A 130 -14.75 -5.21 12.42
N THR A 131 -14.24 -4.20 13.13
CA THR A 131 -13.95 -2.87 12.57
C THR A 131 -12.56 -2.76 11.96
N LEU A 132 -11.69 -3.77 12.15
CA LEU A 132 -10.27 -3.72 11.82
C LEU A 132 -9.61 -2.47 12.44
N ALA A 133 -9.85 -2.27 13.74
CA ALA A 133 -9.32 -1.14 14.49
C ALA A 133 -7.80 -1.02 14.28
N GLY A 134 -7.32 0.22 14.09
CA GLY A 134 -5.91 0.51 13.83
C GLY A 134 -5.46 0.41 12.37
N LEU A 135 -6.11 -0.43 11.55
CA LEU A 135 -5.68 -0.65 10.16
C LEU A 135 -5.58 0.64 9.34
N PRO A 136 -6.57 1.58 9.38
CA PRO A 136 -6.45 2.83 8.64
C PRO A 136 -5.23 3.68 9.03
N MET A 137 -4.84 3.66 10.32
CA MET A 137 -3.66 4.39 10.79
C MET A 137 -2.39 3.73 10.30
N ALA A 138 -2.27 2.40 10.45
CA ALA A 138 -1.12 1.64 9.99
C ALA A 138 -0.92 1.77 8.46
N VAL A 139 -2.01 1.79 7.67
CA VAL A 139 -1.95 2.07 6.22
C VAL A 139 -1.47 3.49 5.95
N ARG A 140 -1.94 4.49 6.71
CA ARG A 140 -1.50 5.88 6.58
C ARG A 140 -0.02 6.06 6.93
N GLU A 141 0.45 5.35 7.94
CA GLU A 141 1.84 5.37 8.38
C GLU A 141 2.75 4.69 7.36
N ALA A 142 2.38 3.50 6.87
CA ALA A 142 3.09 2.80 5.82
C ALA A 142 3.09 3.56 4.48
N TRP A 143 2.08 4.39 4.22
CA TRP A 143 2.07 5.29 3.06
C TRP A 143 3.21 6.31 3.10
N ASN A 144 3.65 6.75 4.28
CA ASN A 144 4.75 7.71 4.41
C ASN A 144 6.11 7.12 4.00
N ASP A 145 6.18 5.82 3.75
CA ASP A 145 7.34 5.12 3.21
C ASP A 145 7.44 5.24 1.67
N SER A 146 6.55 6.02 1.04
CA SER A 146 6.56 6.25 -0.41
C SER A 146 7.91 6.77 -0.91
N PRO A 147 8.35 6.38 -2.12
CA PRO A 147 9.50 6.96 -2.79
C PRO A 147 9.47 8.49 -2.74
N ARG A 148 10.62 9.10 -2.42
CA ARG A 148 10.69 10.53 -2.16
C ARG A 148 11.27 11.30 -3.34
N HIS A 149 10.55 12.33 -3.78
CA HIS A 149 10.91 13.21 -4.89
C HIS A 149 12.23 14.00 -4.69
N ASP A 150 12.68 14.21 -3.45
CA ASP A 150 13.79 15.11 -3.12
C ASP A 150 15.15 14.41 -2.90
N ILE A 151 15.14 13.10 -2.70
CA ILE A 151 16.30 12.32 -2.26
C ILE A 151 16.64 11.14 -3.18
N GLY A 152 15.75 10.81 -4.13
CA GLY A 152 15.84 9.60 -4.95
C GLY A 152 15.42 8.35 -4.17
N SER A 153 15.17 7.27 -4.89
CA SER A 153 14.79 5.98 -4.30
C SER A 153 15.50 4.85 -5.02
N VAL A 154 15.93 3.85 -4.27
CA VAL A 154 16.49 2.64 -4.88
C VAL A 154 15.36 1.76 -5.43
N PRO A 155 15.59 0.91 -6.44
CA PRO A 155 14.54 0.11 -7.07
C PRO A 155 13.71 -0.74 -6.08
N GLN A 156 14.34 -1.23 -5.02
CA GLN A 156 13.70 -2.01 -3.96
C GLN A 156 12.66 -1.19 -3.17
N GLU A 157 12.88 0.11 -2.97
CA GLU A 157 11.89 1.00 -2.33
C GLU A 157 10.66 1.17 -3.21
N ILE A 158 10.88 1.33 -4.52
CA ILE A 158 9.83 1.47 -5.53
C ILE A 158 9.00 0.17 -5.59
N ARG A 159 9.66 -0.99 -5.62
CA ARG A 159 8.98 -2.29 -5.62
C ARG A 159 8.23 -2.55 -4.32
N ALA A 160 8.82 -2.27 -3.16
CA ALA A 160 8.14 -2.38 -1.87
C ALA A 160 6.87 -1.52 -1.81
N TYR A 161 6.95 -0.28 -2.30
CA TYR A 161 5.81 0.63 -2.36
C TYR A 161 4.74 0.16 -3.35
N THR A 162 5.14 -0.42 -4.47
CA THR A 162 4.24 -1.03 -5.46
C THR A 162 3.51 -2.24 -4.87
N ASN A 163 4.23 -3.13 -4.20
CA ASN A 163 3.68 -4.32 -3.54
C ASN A 163 2.68 -3.94 -2.43
N PHE A 164 3.00 -2.89 -1.66
CA PHE A 164 2.08 -2.32 -0.68
C PHE A 164 0.79 -1.82 -1.34
N ASN A 165 0.89 -1.01 -2.39
CA ASN A 165 -0.30 -0.51 -3.10
C ASN A 165 -1.13 -1.64 -3.70
N TYR A 166 -0.49 -2.69 -4.25
CA TYR A 166 -1.18 -3.88 -4.71
C TYR A 166 -1.97 -4.55 -3.58
N PHE A 167 -1.35 -4.76 -2.42
CA PHE A 167 -2.03 -5.36 -1.27
C PHE A 167 -3.22 -4.53 -0.79
N ILE A 168 -3.07 -3.21 -0.62
CA ILE A 168 -4.20 -2.37 -0.19
C ILE A 168 -5.30 -2.34 -1.26
N ALA A 169 -4.95 -2.33 -2.55
CA ALA A 169 -5.94 -2.45 -3.61
C ALA A 169 -6.72 -3.76 -3.54
N ARG A 170 -6.07 -4.88 -3.19
CA ARG A 170 -6.72 -6.18 -2.96
C ARG A 170 -7.64 -6.16 -1.73
N LEU A 171 -7.22 -5.53 -0.63
CA LEU A 171 -8.10 -5.34 0.53
C LEU A 171 -9.34 -4.50 0.19
N THR A 172 -9.18 -3.47 -0.64
CA THR A 172 -10.31 -2.67 -1.12
C THR A 172 -11.23 -3.46 -2.04
N ASP A 173 -10.67 -4.28 -2.93
CA ASP A 173 -11.45 -5.13 -3.82
C ASP A 173 -12.33 -6.12 -3.03
N ASP A 174 -11.80 -6.71 -1.95
CA ASP A 174 -12.51 -7.66 -1.08
C ASP A 174 -13.43 -6.97 -0.05
N GLY A 175 -13.53 -5.63 -0.08
CA GLY A 175 -14.40 -4.87 0.83
C GLY A 175 -13.88 -4.78 2.28
N LEU A 176 -12.60 -5.10 2.51
CA LEU A 176 -11.97 -5.07 3.84
C LEU A 176 -11.45 -3.67 4.20
N PHE A 177 -11.22 -2.79 3.22
CA PHE A 177 -10.66 -1.46 3.46
C PHE A 177 -11.16 -0.39 2.48
N THR A 178 -11.61 0.76 2.99
CA THR A 178 -12.03 1.90 2.17
C THR A 178 -10.84 2.81 1.86
N ALA A 179 -10.26 2.67 0.67
CA ALA A 179 -9.01 3.34 0.28
C ALA A 179 -9.17 4.65 -0.52
N SER A 180 -10.30 5.38 -0.42
CA SER A 180 -10.60 6.56 -1.25
C SER A 180 -9.41 7.53 -1.37
N HIS A 181 -8.84 7.92 -0.24
CA HIS A 181 -7.73 8.87 -0.20
C HIS A 181 -6.43 8.28 -0.74
N VAL A 182 -6.17 7.00 -0.45
CA VAL A 182 -4.96 6.29 -0.87
C VAL A 182 -4.93 6.17 -2.41
N ILE A 183 -6.07 5.83 -3.03
CA ILE A 183 -6.22 5.81 -4.49
C ILE A 183 -5.92 7.20 -5.08
N ILE A 184 -6.56 8.25 -4.56
CA ILE A 184 -6.35 9.62 -5.06
C ILE A 184 -4.89 10.04 -4.89
N TRP A 185 -4.25 9.73 -3.77
CA TRP A 185 -2.85 10.08 -3.56
C TRP A 185 -1.93 9.33 -4.53
N ALA A 186 -2.16 8.03 -4.76
CA ALA A 186 -1.38 7.25 -5.74
C ALA A 186 -1.50 7.83 -7.15
N MET A 187 -2.74 8.04 -7.60
CA MET A 187 -3.04 8.56 -8.93
C MET A 187 -2.53 10.00 -9.09
N ARG A 188 -2.67 10.85 -8.06
CA ARG A 188 -2.19 12.23 -8.10
C ARG A 188 -0.68 12.29 -8.25
N GLU A 189 0.05 11.56 -7.40
CA GLU A 189 1.52 11.57 -7.41
C GLU A 189 2.07 11.07 -8.75
N ALA A 190 1.46 10.05 -9.36
CA ALA A 190 1.93 9.49 -10.61
C ALA A 190 1.44 10.22 -11.86
N LEU A 191 0.21 10.74 -11.86
CA LEU A 191 -0.51 11.11 -13.08
C LEU A 191 -1.10 12.51 -13.07
N GLU A 192 -1.21 13.21 -11.95
CA GLU A 192 -1.81 14.55 -11.93
C GLU A 192 -0.81 15.64 -11.58
N ASN A 193 0.26 15.33 -10.85
CA ASN A 193 1.31 16.29 -10.60
C ASN A 193 2.17 16.49 -11.85
N THR A 194 2.72 17.69 -12.01
CA THR A 194 3.76 17.92 -13.02
C THR A 194 4.95 17.03 -12.67
N PRO A 195 5.42 16.17 -13.59
CA PRO A 195 6.59 15.35 -13.33
C PRO A 195 7.75 16.27 -12.95
N GLN A 196 8.45 15.94 -11.87
CA GLN A 196 9.72 16.60 -11.57
C GLN A 196 10.63 16.46 -12.81
N PRO A 197 11.59 17.37 -13.04
CA PRO A 197 12.39 17.45 -14.27
C PRO A 197 13.27 16.22 -14.57
N LEU A 198 13.09 15.13 -13.83
CA LEU A 198 13.85 13.90 -13.94
C LEU A 198 12.88 12.71 -14.18
N PRO A 199 13.10 11.91 -15.25
CA PRO A 199 12.24 10.78 -15.62
C PRO A 199 11.98 9.75 -14.52
N TRP A 200 12.87 9.63 -13.52
CA TRP A 200 12.73 8.68 -12.42
C TRP A 200 11.48 8.91 -11.56
N SER A 201 10.88 10.12 -11.59
CA SER A 201 9.64 10.38 -10.86
C SER A 201 8.49 9.49 -11.35
N TYR A 202 8.43 9.22 -12.66
CA TYR A 202 7.48 8.25 -13.19
C TYR A 202 7.83 6.83 -12.77
N ASP A 203 9.10 6.43 -12.87
CA ASP A 203 9.55 5.11 -12.43
C ASP A 203 9.22 4.83 -10.94
N ALA A 204 9.23 5.86 -10.11
CA ALA A 204 8.95 5.76 -8.68
C ALA A 204 7.46 5.56 -8.34
N HIS A 205 6.54 6.18 -9.10
CA HIS A 205 5.15 6.31 -8.69
C HIS A 205 4.13 5.64 -9.63
N VAL A 206 4.42 5.53 -10.92
CA VAL A 206 3.51 4.90 -11.89
C VAL A 206 3.21 3.45 -11.55
N PRO A 207 4.19 2.61 -11.14
CA PRO A 207 3.89 1.23 -10.77
C PRO A 207 2.87 1.10 -9.63
N ALA A 208 2.98 1.95 -8.60
CA ALA A 208 2.03 1.97 -7.48
C ALA A 208 0.63 2.42 -7.92
N ALA A 209 0.53 3.48 -8.73
CA ALA A 209 -0.76 3.95 -9.25
C ALA A 209 -1.44 2.90 -10.15
N ALA A 210 -0.66 2.20 -10.98
CA ALA A 210 -1.14 1.16 -11.87
C ALA A 210 -1.84 0.01 -11.13
N MET A 211 -1.38 -0.35 -9.93
CA MET A 211 -2.00 -1.42 -9.15
C MET A 211 -3.48 -1.17 -8.85
N TRP A 212 -3.86 0.09 -8.61
CA TRP A 212 -5.26 0.45 -8.36
C TRP A 212 -6.15 0.27 -9.59
N ALA A 213 -5.66 0.68 -10.77
CA ALA A 213 -6.37 0.48 -12.03
C ALA A 213 -6.50 -1.02 -12.38
N ILE A 214 -5.42 -1.79 -12.21
CA ILE A 214 -5.37 -3.21 -12.54
C ILE A 214 -6.27 -4.03 -11.61
N VAL A 215 -6.21 -3.78 -10.30
CA VAL A 215 -6.95 -4.58 -9.32
C VAL A 215 -8.42 -4.19 -9.26
N LEU A 216 -8.75 -2.89 -9.16
CA LEU A 216 -10.14 -2.47 -8.98
C LEU A 216 -10.91 -2.38 -10.30
N GLY A 217 -10.23 -2.10 -11.42
CA GLY A 217 -10.82 -2.05 -12.76
C GLY A 217 -12.22 -1.43 -12.80
N LYS A 218 -13.23 -2.26 -13.09
CA LYS A 218 -14.63 -1.87 -13.19
C LYS A 218 -15.19 -1.23 -11.91
N LYS A 219 -14.84 -1.73 -10.72
CA LYS A 219 -15.30 -1.13 -9.44
C LYS A 219 -14.81 0.31 -9.28
N LEU A 220 -13.58 0.61 -9.72
CA LEU A 220 -13.05 1.97 -9.68
C LEU A 220 -13.63 2.82 -10.81
N TYR A 221 -13.83 2.27 -11.99
CA TYR A 221 -14.49 2.96 -13.10
C TYR A 221 -15.91 3.40 -12.73
N GLU A 222 -16.72 2.51 -12.18
CA GLU A 222 -18.13 2.74 -11.79
C GLU A 222 -18.27 3.67 -10.58
N ARG A 223 -17.18 3.95 -9.87
CA ARG A 223 -17.22 4.80 -8.69
C ARG A 223 -17.44 6.26 -9.07
N GLU A 224 -18.57 6.80 -8.60
CA GLU A 224 -18.88 8.22 -8.65
C GLU A 224 -19.11 8.73 -7.23
N GLU A 225 -18.24 9.60 -6.76
CA GLU A 225 -18.25 10.05 -5.37
C GLU A 225 -17.64 11.45 -5.24
N ASP A 226 -18.37 12.34 -4.57
CA ASP A 226 -17.90 13.68 -4.23
C ASP A 226 -17.16 13.65 -2.89
N LEU A 227 -15.84 13.90 -2.94
CA LEU A 227 -14.96 13.96 -1.78
C LEU A 227 -14.62 15.41 -1.39
N THR A 228 -15.39 16.38 -1.88
CA THR A 228 -15.22 17.78 -1.48
C THR A 228 -15.38 17.89 0.05
N PRO A 229 -14.40 18.49 0.76
CA PRO A 229 -14.51 18.70 2.19
C PRO A 229 -15.79 19.44 2.55
N ARG A 230 -16.51 18.97 3.56
CA ARG A 230 -17.80 19.55 3.95
C ARG A 230 -17.63 20.69 4.96
N ASN A 231 -16.45 20.80 5.56
CA ASN A 231 -16.11 21.80 6.55
C ASN A 231 -14.85 22.57 6.12
N ALA A 232 -14.83 23.89 6.33
CA ALA A 232 -13.66 24.73 6.05
C ALA A 232 -12.41 24.38 6.87
N ASN A 233 -12.57 23.67 8.01
CA ASN A 233 -11.47 23.19 8.84
C ASN A 233 -10.89 21.85 8.37
N GLU A 234 -11.53 21.20 7.40
CA GLU A 234 -11.01 19.98 6.79
C GLU A 234 -10.05 20.34 5.66
N GLY A 235 -8.88 19.70 5.64
CA GLY A 235 -8.03 19.74 4.45
C GLY A 235 -8.74 19.10 3.25
N ASN A 236 -8.22 19.30 2.04
CA ASN A 236 -8.73 18.63 0.84
C ASN A 236 -7.80 17.49 0.41
N PRO A 237 -7.86 16.30 1.05
CA PRO A 237 -6.99 15.19 0.71
C PRO A 237 -7.24 14.66 -0.72
N ALA A 238 -8.45 14.82 -1.24
CA ALA A 238 -8.88 14.34 -2.55
C ALA A 238 -8.64 15.34 -3.70
N ARG A 239 -8.06 16.51 -3.42
CA ARG A 239 -7.72 17.53 -4.43
C ARG A 239 -6.85 16.97 -5.56
N GLY A 240 -7.01 17.58 -6.73
CA GLY A 240 -6.16 17.35 -7.91
C GLY A 240 -4.70 17.70 -7.71
N GLY A 241 -3.84 17.11 -8.54
CA GLY A 241 -2.51 17.64 -8.86
C GLY A 241 -2.56 18.76 -9.90
N ASP A 242 -1.41 19.38 -10.18
CA ASP A 242 -1.29 20.59 -11.02
C ASP A 242 -1.83 20.44 -12.46
N LEU A 243 -1.91 19.21 -12.97
CA LEU A 243 -2.36 18.89 -14.32
C LEU A 243 -3.85 18.48 -14.38
N TRP A 244 -4.51 18.34 -13.22
CA TRP A 244 -5.94 18.04 -13.12
C TRP A 244 -6.74 19.30 -12.77
N ASN A 245 -7.63 19.72 -13.66
CA ASN A 245 -8.43 20.94 -13.50
C ASN A 245 -9.85 20.68 -12.95
N GLY A 246 -10.24 19.43 -12.74
CA GLY A 246 -11.56 19.08 -12.21
C GLY A 246 -11.61 19.05 -10.68
N GLY A 247 -12.78 18.68 -10.15
CA GLY A 247 -13.04 18.65 -8.70
C GLY A 247 -12.35 17.49 -7.95
N PRO A 248 -12.38 17.52 -6.60
CA PRO A 248 -11.89 16.45 -5.74
C PRO A 248 -12.89 15.28 -5.70
N VAL A 249 -13.12 14.65 -6.85
CA VAL A 249 -14.16 13.61 -7.02
C VAL A 249 -13.58 12.36 -7.66
N PHE A 250 -14.26 11.23 -7.46
CA PHE A 250 -14.20 10.12 -8.41
C PHE A 250 -15.23 10.38 -9.50
N SER A 251 -14.77 10.41 -10.76
CA SER A 251 -15.64 10.66 -11.91
C SER A 251 -15.07 9.99 -13.16
N LYS A 252 -15.94 9.77 -14.16
CA LYS A 252 -15.54 9.29 -15.49
C LYS A 252 -14.52 10.21 -16.17
N GLU A 253 -14.63 11.52 -15.93
CA GLU A 253 -13.69 12.51 -16.46
C GLU A 253 -12.29 12.33 -15.85
N ARG A 254 -12.20 12.19 -14.53
CA ARG A 254 -10.91 11.98 -13.84
C ARG A 254 -10.29 10.63 -14.18
N TRP A 255 -11.13 9.60 -14.32
CA TRP A 255 -10.74 8.29 -14.84
C TRP A 255 -10.14 8.39 -16.25
N ALA A 256 -10.82 9.05 -17.19
CA ALA A 256 -10.34 9.23 -18.55
C ALA A 256 -9.02 10.01 -18.59
N PHE A 257 -8.86 11.01 -17.71
CA PHE A 257 -7.60 11.72 -17.53
C PHE A 257 -6.47 10.78 -17.07
N TRP A 258 -6.68 9.97 -16.04
CA TRP A 258 -5.69 8.99 -15.58
C TRP A 258 -5.33 7.98 -16.66
N LYS A 259 -6.32 7.43 -17.39
CA LYS A 259 -6.08 6.50 -18.50
C LYS A 259 -5.19 7.13 -19.56
N LYS A 260 -5.51 8.36 -19.98
CA LYS A 260 -4.68 9.11 -20.94
C LYS A 260 -3.24 9.24 -20.45
N ARG A 261 -3.05 9.57 -19.17
CA ARG A 261 -1.72 9.77 -18.57
C ARG A 261 -0.90 8.48 -18.49
N PHE A 262 -1.51 7.34 -18.19
CA PHE A 262 -0.83 6.05 -18.33
C PHE A 262 -0.39 5.78 -19.77
N GLY A 263 -1.25 6.11 -20.76
CA GLY A 263 -0.89 6.01 -22.18
C GLY A 263 0.28 6.91 -22.58
N ASP A 264 0.30 8.15 -22.09
CA ASP A 264 1.37 9.12 -22.35
C ASP A 264 2.73 8.61 -21.81
N VAL A 265 2.74 7.92 -20.66
CA VAL A 265 3.96 7.32 -20.05
C VAL A 265 4.59 6.25 -20.94
N VAL A 266 3.80 5.45 -21.66
CA VAL A 266 4.31 4.37 -22.53
C VAL A 266 5.23 4.91 -23.63
N GLY A 267 4.93 6.10 -24.16
CA GLY A 267 5.69 6.73 -25.24
C GLY A 267 6.85 7.62 -24.77
N GLN A 268 7.05 7.79 -23.47
CA GLN A 268 7.99 8.78 -22.95
C GLN A 268 9.44 8.25 -22.87
N GLU A 269 10.38 9.06 -23.37
CA GLU A 269 11.81 8.77 -23.30
C GLU A 269 12.35 8.86 -21.87
N GLY A 270 13.36 8.03 -21.57
CA GLY A 270 14.04 8.03 -20.27
C GLY A 270 13.30 7.31 -19.12
N ILE A 271 12.10 6.79 -19.36
CA ILE A 271 11.37 5.92 -18.43
C ILE A 271 11.82 4.47 -18.64
N SER A 272 11.94 3.70 -17.55
CA SER A 272 12.32 2.28 -17.62
C SER A 272 11.27 1.43 -18.36
N GLU A 273 11.72 0.36 -19.00
CA GLU A 273 10.82 -0.57 -19.70
C GLU A 273 9.85 -1.28 -18.74
N GLU A 274 10.27 -1.53 -17.49
CA GLU A 274 9.39 -2.07 -16.45
C GLU A 274 8.19 -1.15 -16.21
N THR A 275 8.44 0.15 -15.98
CA THR A 275 7.39 1.15 -15.77
C THR A 275 6.50 1.30 -16.99
N LYS A 276 7.05 1.32 -18.21
CA LYS A 276 6.25 1.40 -19.44
C LYS A 276 5.32 0.20 -19.61
N ASN A 277 5.82 -1.01 -19.33
CA ASN A 277 5.02 -2.23 -19.40
C ASN A 277 3.88 -2.22 -18.38
N ILE A 278 4.15 -1.77 -17.15
CA ILE A 278 3.13 -1.65 -16.10
C ILE A 278 2.11 -0.55 -16.44
N ALA A 279 2.55 0.60 -16.96
CA ALA A 279 1.66 1.67 -17.41
C ALA A 279 0.74 1.20 -18.54
N LYS A 280 1.28 0.43 -19.49
CA LYS A 280 0.50 -0.20 -20.56
C LYS A 280 -0.54 -1.18 -19.99
N ALA A 281 -0.16 -2.04 -19.05
CA ALA A 281 -1.10 -2.96 -18.41
C ALA A 281 -2.23 -2.22 -17.68
N ALA A 282 -1.94 -1.10 -17.01
CA ALA A 282 -2.96 -0.26 -16.40
C ALA A 282 -3.88 0.37 -17.45
N PHE A 283 -3.34 0.93 -18.53
CA PHE A 283 -4.13 1.47 -19.63
C PHE A 283 -5.09 0.43 -20.21
N GLU A 284 -4.61 -0.78 -20.47
CA GLU A 284 -5.41 -1.90 -21.00
C GLU A 284 -6.48 -2.36 -20.00
N ALA A 285 -6.16 -2.43 -18.71
CA ALA A 285 -7.12 -2.74 -17.66
C ALA A 285 -8.23 -1.67 -17.58
N MET A 286 -7.88 -0.39 -17.75
CA MET A 286 -8.84 0.70 -17.76
C MET A 286 -9.74 0.67 -19.00
N ASP A 287 -9.18 0.35 -20.17
CA ASP A 287 -9.93 0.17 -21.43
C ASP A 287 -10.94 -0.99 -21.34
N LYS A 288 -10.51 -2.10 -20.72
CA LYS A 288 -11.39 -3.24 -20.43
C LYS A 288 -12.51 -2.86 -19.47
N ALA A 289 -12.23 -2.09 -18.42
CA ALA A 289 -13.22 -1.66 -17.44
C ALA A 289 -14.32 -0.76 -18.05
N GLU A 290 -13.98 0.03 -19.07
CA GLU A 290 -14.94 0.89 -19.81
C GLU A 290 -15.86 0.11 -20.75
N SER A 291 -15.41 -1.05 -21.24
CA SER A 291 -16.08 -1.85 -22.28
C SER A 291 -16.83 -3.07 -21.74
N SER A 292 -16.82 -3.30 -20.42
CA SER A 292 -17.37 -4.50 -19.75
C SER A 292 -18.65 -4.25 -18.96
#